data_AF-A0A486RYV3-F1
#
_entry.id   AF-A0A486RYV3-F1
#
_cell.length_a   1.000
_cell.length_b   1.000
_cell.length_c   1.000
_cell.angle_alpha   90.00
_cell.angle_beta   90.00
_cell.angle_gamma   90.00
#
_symmetry.space_group_name_H-M   'P 1'
#
loop_
_entity.id
_entity.type
_entity.pdbx_description
1 polymer ?
#
loop_
_entity_poly.entity_id
_entity_poly.type
_entity_poly.pdbx_seq_one_letter_code
_entity_poly.pdbx_strand_id
1 'polypeptide(L)' 'MQPHQQRLVHEQTELQDKSTKLAEFIKSSPIFAGLDGNQQGLLKAQLGAMQAYGEILILRIAAF' A
#
# COMPACT_ATOMS: atom_id res chain seq x y z
N MET A 1 -6.07 7.95 -22.59
CA MET A 1 -4.98 7.28 -21.85
C MET A 1 -4.41 6.17 -22.72
N GLN A 2 -3.10 6.16 -22.95
CA GLN A 2 -2.40 5.05 -23.60
C GLN A 2 -2.46 3.78 -22.72
N PRO A 3 -2.36 2.56 -23.29
CA PRO A 3 -2.48 1.32 -22.51
C PRO A 3 -1.53 1.23 -21.32
N HIS A 4 -0.32 1.78 -21.42
CA HIS A 4 0.64 1.78 -20.31
C HIS A 4 0.31 2.78 -19.20
N GLN A 5 -0.37 3.88 -19.51
CA GLN A 5 -0.86 4.86 -18.53
C GLN A 5 -2.05 4.29 -17.75
N GLN A 6 -2.95 3.59 -18.44
CA GLN A 6 -4.10 2.93 -17.80
C GLN A 6 -3.65 1.85 -16.81
N ARG A 7 -2.58 1.10 -17.13
CA ARG A 7 -1.99 0.12 -16.21
C ARG A 7 -1.52 0.75 -14.90
N LEU A 8 -0.91 1.94 -14.96
CA LEU A 8 -0.43 2.65 -13.77
C LEU A 8 -1.57 3.11 -12.87
N VAL A 9 -2.65 3.64 -13.46
CA VAL A 9 -3.84 4.05 -12.70
C VAL A 9 -4.49 2.86 -12.00
N HIS A 10 -4.62 1.74 -12.71
CA HIS A 10 -5.18 0.52 -12.14
C HIS A 10 -4.31 -0.02 -11.01
N GLU A 11 -3.00 -0.12 -11.24
CA GLU A 11 -2.04 -0.58 -10.24
C GLU A 11 -2.04 0.30 -8.99
N GLN A 12 -2.10 1.62 -9.15
CA GLN A 12 -2.19 2.55 -8.02
C GLN A 12 -3.48 2.33 -7.21
N THR A 13 -4.60 2.12 -7.90
CA THR A 13 -5.90 1.88 -7.26
C THR A 13 -5.89 0.58 -6.45
N GLU A 14 -5.37 -0.50 -7.04
CA GLU A 14 -5.26 -1.79 -6.34
C GLU A 14 -4.31 -1.73 -5.14
N LEU A 15 -3.18 -1.02 -5.29
CA LEU A 15 -2.21 -0.85 -4.22
C LEU A 15 -2.78 -0.01 -3.08
N GLN A 16 -3.54 1.04 -3.38
CA GLN A 16 -4.21 1.87 -2.39
C GLN A 16 -5.23 1.07 -1.57
N ASP A 17 -6.04 0.23 -2.22
CA ASP A 17 -7.00 -0.65 -1.54
C ASP A 17 -6.28 -1.63 -0.59
N LYS A 18 -5.23 -2.31 -1.08
CA LYS A 18 -4.43 -3.23 -0.26
C LYS A 18 -3.76 -2.52 0.92
N SER A 19 -3.20 -1.33 0.69
CA SER A 19 -2.55 -0.52 1.72
C SER A 19 -3.53 -0.07 2.79
N THR A 20 -4.74 0.32 2.39
CA THR A 20 -5.81 0.75 3.31
C THR A 20 -6.24 -0.41 4.22
N LYS A 21 -6.45 -1.60 3.66
CA LYS A 21 -6.80 -2.80 4.42
C LYS A 21 -5.70 -3.20 5.40
N LEU A 22 -4.43 -3.14 4.99
CA LEU A 22 -3.31 -3.43 5.87
C LEU A 22 -3.17 -2.38 6.99
N ALA A 23 -3.37 -1.10 6.67
CA ALA A 23 -3.36 -0.03 7.67
C ALA A 23 -4.49 -0.21 8.70
N GLU A 24 -5.68 -0.58 8.24
CA GLU A 24 -6.80 -0.91 9.13
C GLU A 24 -6.48 -2.11 10.02
N PHE A 25 -5.97 -3.19 9.44
CA PHE A 25 -5.54 -4.36 10.21
C PHE A 25 -4.52 -4.01 11.29
N ILE A 26 -3.51 -3.21 10.97
CA ILE A 26 -2.49 -2.75 11.93
C ILE A 26 -3.11 -1.85 13.02
N LYS A 27 -4.09 -1.02 12.65
CA LYS A 27 -4.70 -0.02 13.55
C LYS A 27 -5.70 -0.63 14.54
N SER A 28 -6.54 -1.56 14.09
CA SER A 28 -7.73 -1.97 14.84
C SER A 28 -7.80 -3.46 15.18
N SER A 29 -6.96 -4.31 14.57
CA SER A 29 -7.07 -5.75 14.77
C SER A 29 -6.44 -6.21 16.09
N PRO A 30 -7.18 -6.91 16.97
CA PRO A 30 -6.57 -7.56 18.14
C PRO A 30 -5.59 -8.67 17.75
N ILE A 31 -5.71 -9.23 16.54
CA ILE A 31 -4.75 -10.21 16.01
C ILE A 31 -3.38 -9.56 15.88
N PHE A 32 -3.31 -8.36 15.30
CA PHE A 32 -2.05 -7.62 15.16
C PHE A 32 -1.38 -7.37 16.51
N ALA A 33 -2.16 -6.98 17.52
CA ALA A 33 -1.67 -6.76 18.89
C ALA A 33 -1.10 -8.04 19.55
N GLY A 34 -1.61 -9.21 19.16
CA GLY A 34 -1.14 -10.51 19.63
C GLY A 34 0.07 -11.08 18.88
N LEU A 35 0.49 -10.47 17.76
CA LEU A 35 1.68 -10.91 17.03
C LEU A 35 2.96 -10.54 17.78
N ASP A 36 4.02 -11.33 17.57
CA ASP A 36 5.34 -10.97 18.06
C ASP A 36 5.88 -9.67 17.41
N GLY A 37 6.85 -9.04 18.07
CA GLY A 37 7.39 -7.75 17.62
C GLY A 37 8.02 -7.78 16.24
N ASN A 38 8.56 -8.93 15.80
CA ASN A 38 9.14 -9.07 14.48
C ASN A 38 8.04 -9.06 13.41
N GLN A 39 6.97 -9.85 13.59
CA GLN A 39 5.82 -9.84 12.68
C GLN A 39 5.13 -8.47 12.61
N GLN A 40 4.97 -7.79 13.76
CA GLN A 40 4.44 -6.43 13.78
C GLN A 40 5.33 -5.45 13.00
N GLY A 41 6.65 -5.56 13.16
CA GLY A 41 7.63 -4.76 12.44
C GLY A 41 7.56 -4.98 10.93
N LEU A 42 7.50 -6.23 10.49
CA LEU A 42 7.41 -6.60 9.08
C LEU A 42 6.13 -6.07 8.42
N LEU A 43 4.97 -6.17 9.08
CA LEU A 43 3.70 -5.64 8.56
C LEU A 43 3.72 -4.11 8.42
N LYS A 44 4.32 -3.41 9.39
CA LYS A 44 4.51 -1.95 9.32
C LYS A 44 5.46 -1.56 8.19
N ALA A 45 6.57 -2.28 8.02
CA ALA A 45 7.52 -2.06 6.94
C ALA A 45 6.88 -2.31 5.56
N GLN A 46 6.08 -3.38 5.45
CA GLN A 46 5.28 -3.67 4.26
C GLN A 46 4.34 -2.51 3.92
N LEU A 47 3.58 -2.00 4.91
CA LEU A 47 2.69 -0.86 4.69
C LEU A 47 3.46 0.36 4.19
N GLY A 48 4.59 0.68 4.82
CA GLY A 48 5.43 1.82 4.41
C GLY A 48 5.95 1.66 2.97
N ALA A 49 6.39 0.47 2.57
CA ALA A 49 6.84 0.19 1.20
C ALA A 49 5.70 0.33 0.19
N MET A 50 4.50 -0.16 0.52
CA MET A 50 3.32 -0.03 -0.34
C MET A 50 2.90 1.44 -0.51
N GLN A 51 2.95 2.25 0.54
CA GLN A 51 2.66 3.68 0.50
C GLN A 51 3.67 4.43 -0.38
N ALA A 52 4.97 4.21 -0.16
CA ALA A 52 6.02 4.80 -0.96
C ALA A 52 5.90 4.42 -2.45
N TYR A 53 5.55 3.17 -2.74
CA TYR A 53 5.30 2.76 -4.13
C TYR A 53 4.05 3.44 -4.73
N GLY A 54 2.98 3.57 -3.95
CA GLY A 54 1.77 4.29 -4.36
C GLY A 54 2.04 5.76 -4.69
N GLU A 55 2.87 6.45 -3.89
CA GLU A 55 3.30 7.82 -4.17
C GLU A 55 4.07 7.93 -5.49
N ILE A 56 4.99 7.00 -5.76
CA ILE A 56 5.71 6.94 -7.04
C ILE A 56 4.73 6.76 -8.21
N LEU A 57 3.71 5.90 -8.07
CA LEU A 57 2.70 5.72 -9.11
C LEU A 57 1.89 7.00 -9.35
N ILE A 58 1.50 7.72 -8.30
CA ILE A 58 0.81 9.02 -8.40
C ILE A 58 1.67 10.03 -9.15
N LEU A 59 2.95 10.15 -8.78
CA LEU A 59 3.88 11.07 -9.45
C LEU A 59 4.07 10.72 -10.93
N ARG A 60 4.15 9.42 -11.25
CA ARG A 60 4.22 8.96 -12.65
C ARG A 60 2.95 9.29 -13.41
N ILE A 61 1.78 9.05 -12.82
CA ILE A 61 0.47 9.38 -13.42
C ILE A 61 0.35 10.88 -13.71
N ALA A 62 0.80 11.73 -12.78
CA ALA A 62 0.78 13.18 -12.91
C ALA A 62 1.77 13.74 -13.96
N ALA A 63 2.78 12.96 -14.34
CA ALA A 63 3.80 13.35 -15.32
C ALA A 63 3.41 13.04 -16.77
N PHE A 64 2.20 12.54 -17.01
CA PHE A 64 1.65 12.28 -18.35
C PHE A 64 0.66 13.34 -18.78
#